data_AF-A0AA88IFD9-F1
#
_entry.id   AF-A0AA88IFD9-F1
#
_cell.length_a   1.000
_cell.length_b   1.000
_cell.length_c   1.000
_cell.angle_alpha   90.00
_cell.angle_beta   90.00
_cell.angle_gamma   90.00
#
_symmetry.space_group_name_H-M   'P 1'
#
loop_
_entity.id
_entity.type
_entity.pdbx_description
1 polymer ?
#
loop_
_entity_poly.entity_id
_entity_poly.type
_entity_poly.pdbx_seq_one_letter_code
_entity_poly.pdbx_strand_id
1 'polypeptide(L)' 'MIRPFKAYYNAACDKWITKNRGKSNSIYDVAKLVGTASPRALTPEDITSGFRVAGIWPCDRHVFTDEEFPCREGYRQT' A
#
# COMPACT_ATOMS: atom_id res chain seq x y z
N MET A 1 -3.54 -1.60 0.62
CA MET A 1 -2.67 -0.77 1.49
C MET A 1 -1.25 -1.31 1.39
N ILE A 2 -0.25 -0.43 1.32
CA ILE A 2 1.17 -0.72 1.07
C ILE A 2 1.77 -1.54 2.22
N ARG A 3 1.46 -2.83 2.26
CA ARG A 3 1.92 -3.81 3.26
C ARG A 3 3.44 -3.90 3.38
N PRO A 4 4.24 -3.87 2.29
CA PRO A 4 5.68 -3.95 2.42
C PRO A 4 6.33 -2.69 2.99
N PHE A 5 5.69 -1.52 2.87
CA PHE A 5 6.27 -0.27 3.39
C PHE A 5 6.53 -0.33 4.89
N LYS A 6 5.56 -0.85 5.66
CA LYS A 6 5.72 -1.01 7.12
C LYS A 6 6.89 -1.91 7.46
N ALA A 7 7.05 -3.03 6.74
CA ALA A 7 8.13 -3.99 6.98
C ALA A 7 9.51 -3.38 6.67
N TYR A 8 9.65 -2.71 5.52
CA TYR A 8 10.91 -2.09 5.13
C TYR A 8 11.28 -0.89 6.00
N TYR A 9 10.29 -0.10 6.42
CA TYR A 9 10.49 1.01 7.35
C TYR A 9 10.97 0.52 8.72
N ASN A 10 10.32 -0.50 9.28
CA ASN A 10 10.73 -1.09 10.56
C ASN A 10 12.17 -1.65 10.49
N ALA A 11 12.51 -2.38 9.42
CA ALA A 11 13.86 -2.89 9.23
C ALA A 11 14.92 -1.78 9.09
N ALA A 12 14.55 -0.62 8.52
CA ALA A 12 15.43 0.54 8.45
C ALA A 12 15.62 1.19 9.82
N CYS A 13 14.53 1.30 10.62
CA CYS A 13 14.57 1.77 11.99
C CYS A 13 15.49 0.90 12.86
N ASP A 14 15.35 -0.43 12.82
CA ASP A 14 16.17 -1.35 13.61
C ASP A 14 17.67 -1.20 13.31
N LYS A 15 18.01 -1.03 12.03
CA LYS A 15 19.39 -0.75 11.60
C LYS A 15 19.90 0.59 12.11
N TRP A 16 19.06 1.63 12.09
CA TRP A 16 19.43 2.95 12.57
C TRP A 16 19.64 2.95 14.09
N ILE A 17 18.76 2.30 14.86
CA ILE A 17 18.89 2.16 16.33
C ILE A 17 20.17 1.41 16.69
N THR A 18 20.48 0.34 15.96
CA THR A 18 21.72 -0.44 16.15
C THR A 18 22.97 0.42 15.91
N LYS A 19 22.93 1.28 14.89
CA LYS A 19 24.05 2.15 14.51
C LYS A 19 24.19 3.39 15.40
N ASN A 20 23.07 3.91 15.92
CA ASN A 20 23.00 5.18 16.65
C ASN A 20 22.51 4.98 18.10
N ARG A 21 23.11 4.02 18.81
CA ARG A 21 22.78 3.75 20.23
C ARG A 21 22.87 5.01 21.09
N GLY A 22 21.82 5.26 21.89
CA GLY A 22 21.75 6.39 22.83
C GLY A 22 21.36 7.74 22.20
N LYS A 23 21.08 7.79 20.90
CA LYS A 23 20.61 9.01 20.22
C LYS A 23 19.11 8.92 19.95
N SER A 24 18.39 10.01 20.24
CA SER A 24 16.98 10.14 19.87
C SER A 24 16.84 10.36 18.36
N ASN A 25 15.82 9.77 17.75
CA ASN A 25 15.51 9.93 16.34
C ASN A 25 14.91 11.33 16.11
N SER A 26 15.56 12.13 15.26
CA SER A 26 14.99 13.42 14.84
C SER A 26 14.04 13.25 13.65
N ILE A 27 13.21 14.25 13.37
CA ILE A 27 12.35 14.29 12.18
C ILE A 27 13.15 14.14 10.87
N TYR A 28 14.42 14.54 10.86
CA TYR A 28 15.33 14.37 9.72
C TYR A 28 15.77 12.91 9.53
N ASP A 29 15.95 12.17 10.63
CA ASP A 29 16.23 10.73 10.57
C ASP A 29 15.03 9.98 10.04
N VAL A 30 13.81 10.37 10.44
CA VAL A 30 12.57 9.82 9.90
C VAL A 30 12.49 10.02 8.39
N ALA A 31 12.74 11.24 7.89
CA ALA A 31 12.76 11.51 6.45
C ALA A 31 13.79 10.63 5.70
N LYS A 32 14.97 10.42 6.30
CA LYS A 32 16.01 9.56 5.74
C LYS A 32 15.60 8.09 5.70
N LEU A 33 14.95 7.60 6.76
CA LEU A 33 14.45 6.22 6.85
C LEU A 33 13.32 5.96 5.85
N VAL A 34 12.40 6.92 5.70
CA VAL A 34 11.36 6.87 4.67
C VAL A 34 11.99 6.83 3.27
N GLY A 35 13.00 7.66 3.02
CA GLY A 35 13.75 7.66 1.76
C GLY A 35 14.41 6.32 1.44
N THR A 36 14.83 5.55 2.44
CA THR A 36 15.38 4.19 2.23
C THR A 36 14.31 3.11 2.04
N ALA A 37 13.11 3.29 2.61
CA ALA A 37 12.02 2.32 2.55
C ALA A 37 11.18 2.48 1.27
N SER A 38 10.92 3.72 0.82
CA SER A 38 10.15 4.04 -0.39
C SER A 38 10.55 3.24 -1.63
N PRO A 39 11.82 3.24 -2.09
CA PRO A 39 12.19 2.55 -3.33
C PRO A 39 12.05 1.02 -3.25
N ARG A 40 11.96 0.44 -2.04
CA ARG A 40 11.77 -1.00 -1.84
C ARG A 40 10.32 -1.41 -1.68
N ALA A 41 9.48 -0.49 -1.23
CA ALA A 41 8.08 -0.72 -0.89
C ALA A 41 7.08 -0.20 -1.93
N LEU A 42 7.53 0.74 -2.77
CA LEU A 42 6.74 1.31 -3.87
C LEU A 42 7.14 0.63 -5.17
N THR A 43 7.12 -0.70 -5.16
CA THR A 43 7.32 -1.48 -6.38
C THR A 43 6.10 -1.30 -7.30
N PRO A 44 6.26 -1.42 -8.63
CA PRO A 44 5.12 -1.42 -9.54
C PRO A 44 4.03 -2.42 -9.13
N GLU A 45 4.41 -3.57 -8.58
CA GLU A 45 3.51 -4.60 -8.07
C GLU A 45 2.70 -4.11 -6.86
N ASP A 46 3.31 -3.37 -5.95
CA ASP A 46 2.62 -2.80 -4.78
C ASP A 46 1.67 -1.66 -5.16
N ILE A 47 2.09 -0.82 -6.11
CA ILE A 47 1.26 0.28 -6.62
C ILE A 47 0.05 -0.29 -7.36
N THR A 48 0.26 -1.28 -8.24
CA THR A 48 -0.83 -1.96 -8.95
C THR A 48 -1.74 -2.75 -8.02
N SER A 49 -1.25 -3.29 -6.90
CA SER A 49 -2.10 -3.90 -5.88
C SER A 49 -3.12 -2.91 -5.28
N GLY A 50 -2.76 -1.64 -5.15
CA GLY A 50 -3.67 -0.58 -4.71
C GLY A 50 -4.77 -0.30 -5.72
N PHE A 51 -4.43 -0.31 -7.01
CA PHE A 51 -5.39 -0.16 -8.11
C PHE A 51 -6.27 -1.40 -8.30
N ARG A 52 -5.77 -2.60 -7.94
CA ARG A 52 -6.53 -3.86 -8.05
C ARG A 52 -7.69 -3.88 -7.07
N VAL A 53 -7.47 -3.45 -5.82
CA VAL A 53 -8.54 -3.34 -4.82
C VAL A 53 -9.62 -2.34 -5.24
N ALA A 54 -9.25 -1.30 -6.00
CA ALA A 54 -10.20 -0.34 -6.55
C ALA A 54 -10.88 -0.81 -7.85
N GLY A 55 -10.53 -2.00 -8.37
CA GLY A 55 -11.01 -2.49 -9.68
C GLY A 55 -10.54 -1.66 -10.87
N ILE A 56 -9.54 -0.79 -10.69
CA ILE A 56 -9.02 0.11 -11.74
C ILE A 56 -7.96 -0.61 -12.59
N TRP A 57 -7.08 -1.40 -11.96
CA TRP A 57 -6.01 -2.12 -12.66
C TRP A 57 -5.44 -3.31 -11.87
N PRO A 58 -5.24 -4.51 -12.46
CA PRO A 58 -5.60 -4.88 -13.84
C PRO A 58 -7.12 -4.78 -14.02
N CYS A 59 -7.58 -4.42 -15.23
CA CYS A 59 -8.99 -4.51 -15.60
C CYS A 59 -9.41 -5.97 -15.63
N ASP A 60 -9.65 -6.54 -14.45
CA ASP A 60 -10.15 -7.88 -14.26
C ASP A 60 -11.66 -7.77 -14.04
N ARG A 61 -12.42 -8.14 -15.08
CA ARG A 61 -13.89 -8.10 -15.08
C ARG A 61 -14.53 -9.02 -14.04
N HIS A 62 -13.74 -9.86 -13.38
CA HIS A 62 -14.18 -10.80 -12.35
C HIS A 62 -13.85 -10.33 -10.92
N VAL A 63 -13.28 -9.13 -10.75
CA VAL A 63 -13.05 -8.54 -9.41
C VAL A 63 -14.36 -8.22 -8.69
N PHE A 64 -15.40 -7.83 -9.44
CA PHE A 64 -16.72 -7.57 -8.90
C PHE A 64 -17.57 -8.82 -9.00
N THR A 65 -17.95 -9.39 -7.85
CA THR A 65 -18.98 -10.43 -7.78
C THR A 65 -20.36 -9.79 -7.91
N ASP A 66 -21.33 -10.48 -8.52
CA ASP A 66 -22.72 -10.00 -8.67
C ASP A 66 -23.37 -9.58 -7.34
N GLU A 67 -22.83 -10.05 -6.21
CA GLU A 67 -23.23 -9.67 -4.85
C GLU A 67 -22.86 -8.21 -4.48
N GLU A 68 -21.83 -7.63 -5.10
CA GLU A 68 -21.40 -6.24 -4.86
C GLU A 68 -22.13 -5.23 -5.75
N PHE A 69 -22.75 -5.70 -6.84
CA PHE A 69 -23.66 -4.94 -7.68
C PHE A 69 -25.05 -5.58 -7.65
N PRO A 70 -25.84 -5.38 -6.57
CA PRO A 70 -27.24 -5.75 -6.57
C PRO A 70 -27.95 -4.91 -7.64
N CYS A 71 -28.01 -5.45 -8.86
CA CYS A 71 -28.57 -4.79 -10.01
C CYS A 71 -30.06 -4.54 -9.76
N ARG A 72 -30.34 -3.30 -9.35
CA ARG A 72 -31.58 -2.53 -9.47
C ARG A 72 -32.70 -3.23 -10.26
N GLU A 73 -33.53 -4.02 -9.57
CA GLU A 73 -34.86 -4.39 -10.06
C GLU A 73 -35.73 -3.14 -10.09
N GLY A 74 -36.06 -2.62 -11.27
CA GLY A 74 -36.95 -1.46 -11.32
C GLY A 74 -37.22 -0.82 -12.68
N TYR A 75 -36.51 -1.16 -13.75
CA TYR A 75 -36.95 -0.77 -15.10
C TYR A 75 -37.93 -1.82 -15.64
N ARG A 76 -39.14 -1.80 -15.06
CA ARG A 76 -40.32 -2.47 -15.60
C ARG A 76 -40.55 -1.96 -17.03
N GLN A 77 -40.44 -2.86 -18.00
CA GLN A 77 -41.20 -2.71 -19.24
C GLN A 77 -42.67 -2.96 -18.91
N THR A 78 -43.47 -1.90 -18.94
CA THR A 78 -44.88 -1.92 -19.32
C THR A 78 -45.16 -0.64 -20.08
#